data_AF-A0A7X4ARH8-F1
#
_entry.id   AF-A0A7X4ARH8-F1
#
_cell.length_a   1.000
_cell.length_b   1.000
_cell.length_c   1.000
_cell.angle_alpha   90.00
_cell.angle_beta   90.00
_cell.angle_gamma   90.00
#
_symmetry.space_group_name_H-M   'P 1'
#
loop_
_entity.id
_entity.type
_entity.pdbx_description
1 polymer ?
#
loop_
_entity_poly.entity_id
_entity_poly.type
_entity_poly.pdbx_seq_one_letter_code
_entity_poly.pdbx_strand_id
1 'polypeptide(L)'
;MMYNGYDSDGKWIDTMQVCMNGHVINGSYEKSPQFNQDYCEKCGKKTIIECPNCHKPIPGKVHYKNVVSILYKKTAPDHCRYCNKPYPWNRGLRKSKRGVKVVFEYLKKFIEWFAEIVQKLRKK
;
A
#
# COMPACT_ATOMS: atom_id res chain seq x y z
N MET A 1 19.01 12.83 23.87
CA MET A 1 19.87 12.96 22.67
C MET A 1 18.97 13.37 21.52
N MET A 2 18.92 14.66 21.20
CA MET A 2 18.08 15.19 20.12
C MET A 2 18.84 15.01 18.81
N TYR A 3 18.28 14.26 17.87
CA TYR A 3 18.90 14.00 16.57
C TYR A 3 19.03 15.31 15.79
N ASN A 4 20.26 15.81 15.63
CA ASN A 4 20.62 16.87 14.71
C ASN A 4 20.54 16.36 13.26
N GLY A 5 19.33 16.13 12.77
CA GLY A 5 19.03 15.59 11.43
C GLY A 5 18.48 16.64 10.46
N TYR A 6 18.82 17.91 10.64
CA TYR A 6 18.37 19.00 9.78
C TYR A 6 19.34 19.21 8.62
N ASP A 7 18.83 19.30 7.41
CA ASP A 7 19.58 19.96 6.33
C ASP A 7 19.70 21.48 6.60
N SER A 8 20.56 22.16 5.85
CA SER A 8 20.79 23.61 5.97
C SER A 8 19.51 24.45 5.85
N ASP A 9 18.45 23.87 5.28
CA ASP A 9 17.17 24.50 4.99
C ASP A 9 16.11 24.19 6.07
N GLY A 10 16.50 23.49 7.15
CA GLY A 10 15.61 23.13 8.25
C GLY A 10 14.59 22.05 7.90
N LYS A 11 14.89 21.22 6.89
CA LYS A 11 14.09 20.08 6.45
C LYS A 11 14.64 18.78 7.02
N TRP A 12 13.73 17.87 7.36
CA TRP A 12 14.04 16.53 7.83
C TRP A 12 12.99 15.52 7.34
N ILE A 13 13.35 14.24 7.33
CA ILE A 13 12.48 13.14 6.94
C ILE A 13 12.21 12.29 8.17
N ASP A 14 10.94 12.19 8.56
CA ASP A 14 10.46 11.30 9.63
C ASP A 14 10.38 9.86 9.12
N THR A 15 10.21 8.90 10.01
CA THR A 15 9.97 7.50 9.67
C THR A 15 8.48 7.25 9.43
N MET A 16 8.15 6.42 8.43
CA MET A 16 6.78 5.91 8.29
C MET A 16 6.60 4.55 8.95
N GLN A 17 5.39 4.32 9.44
CA GLN A 17 4.92 3.02 9.89
C GLN A 17 3.96 2.43 8.85
N VAL A 18 4.26 1.23 8.37
CA VAL A 18 3.48 0.52 7.35
C VAL A 18 3.24 -0.91 7.79
N CYS A 19 2.06 -1.46 7.54
CA CYS A 19 1.80 -2.86 7.80
C CYS A 19 2.48 -3.79 6.78
N MET A 20 2.69 -5.05 7.14
CA MET A 20 3.31 -6.04 6.22
C MET A 20 2.54 -6.25 4.89
N ASN A 21 1.30 -5.80 4.80
CA ASN A 21 0.47 -5.78 3.58
C ASN A 21 0.45 -4.43 2.84
N GLY A 22 1.15 -3.39 3.33
CA GLY A 22 1.36 -2.14 2.60
C GLY A 22 0.41 -1.00 2.96
N HIS A 23 -0.47 -1.17 3.94
CA HIS A 23 -1.27 -0.05 4.46
C HIS A 23 -0.39 0.87 5.30
N VAL A 24 -0.30 2.15 4.90
CA VAL A 24 0.35 3.20 5.70
C VAL A 24 -0.52 3.49 6.91
N ILE A 25 0.09 3.41 8.10
CA ILE A 25 -0.56 3.69 9.38
C ILE A 25 -0.26 5.11 9.79
N ASN A 26 1.03 5.46 9.84
CA ASN A 26 1.49 6.78 10.19
C ASN A 26 2.65 7.19 9.27
N GLY A 27 2.59 8.39 8.70
CA GLY A 27 3.67 8.94 7.90
C GLY A 27 4.75 9.65 8.72
N SER A 28 4.48 9.93 10.00
CA SER A 28 5.36 10.66 10.92
C SER A 28 5.42 9.94 12.26
N TYR A 29 6.08 8.78 12.29
CA TYR A 29 6.19 7.89 13.43
C TYR A 29 6.80 8.58 14.65
N GLU A 30 7.82 9.41 14.46
CA GLU A 30 8.49 10.13 15.54
C GLU A 30 7.72 11.38 15.95
N LYS A 31 7.26 12.20 15.00
CA LYS A 31 6.58 13.47 15.31
C LYS A 31 5.17 13.29 15.86
N SER A 32 4.47 12.22 15.45
CA SER A 32 3.07 11.99 15.80
C SER A 32 2.86 10.58 16.37
N PRO A 33 3.48 10.23 17.51
CA PRO A 33 3.47 8.87 18.04
C PRO A 33 2.08 8.39 18.46
N GLN A 34 1.14 9.30 18.72
CA GLN A 34 -0.25 9.00 19.06
C GLN A 34 -1.04 8.28 17.95
N PHE A 35 -0.54 8.29 16.70
CA PHE A 35 -1.15 7.56 15.59
C PHE A 35 -0.46 6.22 15.30
N ASN A 36 0.54 5.84 16.10
CA ASN A 36 1.25 4.58 15.90
C ASN A 36 0.39 3.40 16.35
N GLN A 37 0.49 2.29 15.61
CA GLN A 37 -0.24 1.06 15.91
C GLN A 37 0.65 -0.16 15.69
N ASP A 38 0.67 -1.12 16.62
CA ASP A 38 1.45 -2.35 16.46
C ASP A 38 0.91 -3.26 15.34
N TYR A 39 -0.39 -3.15 15.08
CA TYR A 39 -1.11 -3.93 14.08
C TYR A 39 -2.04 -3.02 13.27
N CYS A 40 -2.22 -3.35 12.00
CA CYS A 40 -3.09 -2.60 11.10
C CYS A 40 -4.58 -2.88 11.40
N GLU A 41 -5.35 -1.84 11.72
CA GLU A 41 -6.81 -1.92 11.88
C GLU A 41 -7.54 -2.50 10.65
N LYS A 42 -6.99 -2.30 9.43
CA LYS A 42 -7.64 -2.76 8.19
C LYS A 42 -7.44 -4.23 7.87
N CYS A 43 -6.33 -4.84 8.31
CA CYS A 43 -5.97 -6.21 7.88
C CYS A 43 -5.30 -7.08 8.95
N GLY A 44 -5.13 -6.57 10.17
CA GLY A 44 -4.56 -7.29 11.31
C GLY A 44 -3.07 -7.63 11.21
N LYS A 45 -2.37 -7.23 10.14
CA LYS A 45 -0.94 -7.51 10.00
C LYS A 45 -0.10 -6.57 10.86
N LYS A 46 0.98 -7.12 11.41
CA LYS A 46 2.01 -6.37 12.16
C LYS A 46 2.55 -5.21 11.33
N THR A 47 2.89 -4.13 12.00
CA THR A 47 3.50 -2.94 11.40
C THR A 47 5.02 -2.95 11.52
N ILE A 48 5.67 -2.29 10.58
CA ILE A 48 7.13 -2.13 10.52
C ILE A 48 7.46 -0.66 10.25
N ILE A 49 8.60 -0.24 10.78
CA ILE A 49 9.17 1.10 10.61
C ILE A 49 10.52 1.08 9.88
N GLU A 50 11.07 -0.11 9.64
CA GLU A 50 12.35 -0.34 9.00
C GLU A 50 12.24 -1.39 7.90
N CYS A 51 13.18 -1.36 6.95
CA CYS A 51 13.30 -2.40 5.93
C CYS A 51 13.72 -3.73 6.56
N PRO A 52 12.98 -4.83 6.39
CA PRO A 52 13.34 -6.13 6.96
C PRO A 52 14.64 -6.74 6.41
N ASN A 53 15.21 -6.15 5.34
CA ASN A 53 16.42 -6.66 4.70
C ASN A 53 17.70 -5.91 5.12
N CYS A 54 17.59 -4.62 5.45
CA CYS A 54 18.76 -3.78 5.74
C CYS A 54 18.58 -2.90 6.98
N HIS A 55 17.45 -3.03 7.67
CA HIS A 55 17.12 -2.37 8.94
C HIS A 55 17.19 -0.84 8.91
N LYS A 56 17.20 -0.23 7.72
CA LYS A 56 17.11 1.22 7.60
C LYS A 56 15.65 1.68 7.68
N PRO A 57 15.40 2.86 8.28
CA PRO A 57 14.05 3.40 8.43
C PRO A 57 13.33 3.55 7.09
N ILE A 58 12.02 3.31 7.09
CA ILE A 58 11.18 3.53 5.92
C ILE A 58 10.90 5.04 5.83
N PRO A 59 11.31 5.72 4.75
CA PRO A 59 11.28 7.19 4.71
C PRO A 59 9.84 7.73 4.66
N GLY A 60 9.40 8.40 5.72
CA GLY A 60 8.08 9.00 5.90
C GLY A 60 7.97 10.45 5.45
N LYS A 61 7.24 11.26 6.22
CA LYS A 61 6.91 12.64 5.89
C LYS A 61 8.13 13.52 5.88
N VAL A 62 8.21 14.36 4.86
CA VAL A 62 9.15 15.47 4.82
C VAL A 62 8.56 16.59 5.66
N HIS A 63 9.32 17.06 6.62
CA HIS A 63 8.99 18.21 7.44
C HIS A 63 9.92 19.36 7.12
N TYR A 64 9.41 20.57 7.32
CA TYR A 64 10.17 21.81 7.27
C TYR A 64 9.95 22.54 8.58
N LYS A 65 10.97 23.23 9.06
CA LYS A 65 10.90 24.02 10.28
C LYS A 65 9.77 25.06 10.13
N ASN A 66 8.92 25.17 11.14
CA ASN A 66 7.80 26.12 11.20
C ASN A 66 6.72 25.97 10.11
N VAL A 67 6.69 24.87 9.37
CA VAL A 67 5.66 24.61 8.35
C VAL A 67 4.80 23.42 8.75
N VAL A 68 3.48 23.61 8.73
CA VAL A 68 2.49 22.55 8.94
C VAL A 68 1.85 22.21 7.60
N SER A 69 2.16 21.05 7.03
CA SER A 69 1.49 20.54 5.82
C SER A 69 0.23 19.78 6.20
N ILE A 70 -0.92 20.28 5.77
CA ILE A 70 -2.26 19.77 6.08
C ILE A 70 -2.64 18.58 5.16
N LEU A 71 -2.24 18.61 3.89
CA LEU A 71 -2.44 17.49 2.96
C LEU A 71 -1.15 16.68 2.81
N TYR A 72 -1.06 15.57 3.53
CA TYR A 72 0.00 14.58 3.32
C TYR A 72 -0.57 13.19 3.16
N LYS A 73 -0.63 12.72 1.91
CA LYS A 73 -0.98 11.34 1.60
C LYS A 73 0.22 10.67 0.95
N LYS A 74 1.05 10.00 1.75
CA LYS A 74 2.12 9.15 1.21
C LYS A 74 1.59 7.76 0.93
N THR A 75 1.95 7.21 -0.22
CA THR A 75 1.84 5.78 -0.50
C THR A 75 3.07 5.06 0.07
N ALA A 76 2.90 3.79 0.44
CA ALA A 76 4.02 2.95 0.83
C ALA A 76 4.94 2.74 -0.40
N PRO A 77 6.27 2.93 -0.27
CA PRO A 77 7.19 2.69 -1.36
C PRO A 77 7.26 1.20 -1.71
N ASP A 78 7.48 0.86 -2.97
CA ASP A 78 7.58 -0.53 -3.43
C ASP A 78 8.94 -1.17 -3.12
N HIS A 79 10.00 -0.35 -3.13
CA HIS A 79 11.39 -0.78 -2.95
C HIS A 79 12.10 0.07 -1.90
N CYS A 80 13.04 -0.54 -1.18
CA CYS A 80 13.87 0.18 -0.21
C CYS A 80 14.87 1.09 -0.92
N ARG A 81 14.90 2.40 -0.60
CA ARG A 81 15.85 3.35 -1.18
C ARG A 81 17.33 3.08 -0.86
N TYR A 82 17.61 2.18 0.08
CA TYR A 82 18.96 1.92 0.56
C TYR A 82 19.55 0.59 0.08
N CYS A 83 18.72 -0.45 -0.05
CA CYS A 83 19.18 -1.77 -0.51
C CYS A 83 18.50 -2.23 -1.79
N ASN A 84 17.58 -1.44 -2.36
CA ASN A 84 16.80 -1.70 -3.58
C ASN A 84 15.93 -2.97 -3.56
N LYS A 85 15.93 -3.75 -2.47
CA LYS A 85 15.05 -4.91 -2.32
C LYS A 85 13.58 -4.47 -2.19
N PRO A 86 12.64 -5.25 -2.75
CA PRO A 86 11.22 -4.99 -2.60
C PRO A 86 10.79 -5.11 -1.13
N TYR A 87 9.87 -4.26 -0.71
CA TYR A 87 9.24 -4.40 0.59
C TYR A 87 8.28 -5.61 0.63
N PRO A 88 7.92 -6.10 1.84
CA PRO A 88 7.06 -7.28 1.99
C PRO A 88 5.73 -7.22 1.22
N TRP A 89 5.14 -6.02 1.11
CA TRP A 89 3.87 -5.76 0.44
C TRP A 89 3.96 -5.67 -1.08
N ASN A 90 5.15 -5.46 -1.64
CA ASN A 90 5.37 -5.47 -3.09
C ASN A 90 5.29 -6.92 -3.67
N ARG A 91 5.09 -7.94 -2.82
CA ARG A 91 4.98 -9.35 -3.23
C ARG A 91 3.65 -9.74 -3.85
N GLY A 92 2.70 -8.83 -3.98
CA GLY A 92 1.68 -8.97 -5.01
C GLY A 92 0.32 -8.39 -4.69
N LEU A 93 -0.12 -7.52 -5.59
CA LEU A 93 -1.35 -7.79 -6.31
C LEU A 93 -1.22 -9.15 -7.02
N ARG A 94 -1.20 -10.27 -6.30
CA ARG A 94 -1.58 -11.55 -6.90
C ARG A 94 -3.05 -11.37 -7.23
N LYS A 95 -3.36 -10.94 -8.47
CA LYS A 95 -4.71 -11.06 -9.02
C LYS A 95 -5.10 -12.51 -8.78
N SER A 96 -5.99 -12.73 -7.81
CA SER A 96 -6.51 -14.05 -7.51
C SER A 96 -7.15 -14.56 -8.80
N LYS A 97 -6.50 -15.54 -9.45
CA LYS A 97 -7.04 -16.16 -10.67
C LYS A 97 -8.41 -16.83 -10.44
N ARG A 98 -8.82 -17.03 -9.18
CA ARG A 98 -10.13 -17.61 -8.81
C ARG A 98 -11.31 -16.78 -9.29
N GLY A 99 -11.27 -15.45 -9.14
CA GLY A 99 -12.41 -14.59 -9.50
C GLY A 99 -12.66 -14.52 -11.01
N VAL A 100 -11.59 -14.58 -11.81
CA VAL A 100 -11.65 -14.47 -13.27
C VAL A 100 -12.30 -15.71 -13.89
N LYS A 101 -12.03 -16.91 -13.35
CA LYS A 101 -12.58 -18.16 -13.89
C LYS A 101 -14.10 -18.27 -13.69
N VAL A 102 -14.58 -17.87 -12.50
CA VAL A 102 -16.01 -17.89 -12.18
C VAL A 102 -16.78 -16.94 -13.09
N VAL A 103 -16.33 -15.69 -13.24
CA VAL A 103 -16.97 -14.70 -14.12
C VAL A 103 -17.00 -15.19 -15.58
N PHE A 104 -15.93 -15.82 -16.05
CA PHE A 104 -15.84 -16.37 -17.40
C PHE A 104 -16.83 -17.52 -17.64
N GLU A 105 -17.03 -18.42 -16.67
CA GLU A 105 -18.01 -19.51 -16.77
C GLU A 105 -19.45 -19.01 -16.85
N TYR A 106 -19.82 -17.99 -16.07
CA TYR A 106 -21.15 -17.38 -16.15
C TYR A 106 -21.38 -16.67 -17.48
N LEU A 107 -20.38 -15.92 -17.96
CA LEU A 107 -20.48 -15.21 -19.24
C LEU A 107 -20.67 -16.19 -20.41
N LYS A 108 -19.96 -17.31 -20.41
CA LYS A 108 -20.06 -18.33 -21.46
C LYS A 108 -21.46 -18.94 -21.53
N LYS A 109 -22.02 -19.34 -20.38
CA LYS A 109 -23.39 -19.85 -20.29
C LYS A 109 -24.43 -18.84 -20.79
N PHE A 110 -24.23 -17.56 -20.47
CA PHE A 110 -25.12 -16.50 -20.94
C PHE A 110 -25.08 -16.31 -22.46
N ILE A 111 -23.88 -16.35 -23.06
CA ILE A 111 -23.72 -16.25 -24.52
C ILE A 111 -24.37 -17.45 -25.22
N GLU A 112 -24.18 -18.66 -24.72
CA GLU A 112 -24.79 -19.88 -25.27
C GLU A 112 -26.33 -19.80 -25.22
N TRP A 113 -26.88 -19.45 -24.06
CA TRP A 113 -28.32 -19.26 -23.88
C TRP A 113 -28.89 -18.16 -24.80
N PHE A 114 -28.19 -17.03 -24.93
CA PHE A 114 -28.63 -15.94 -25.79
C PHE A 114 -28.60 -16.32 -27.26
N ALA A 115 -27.57 -17.07 -27.69
CA ALA A 115 -27.49 -17.60 -29.06
C ALA A 115 -28.66 -18.53 -29.39
N GLU A 116 -29.09 -19.38 -28.45
CA GLU A 116 -30.27 -20.23 -28.62
C GLU A 116 -31.56 -19.41 -28.78
N ILE A 117 -31.73 -18.35 -27.98
CA ILE A 117 -32.90 -17.46 -28.06
C ILE A 117 -32.95 -16.76 -29.42
N VAL A 118 -31.84 -16.20 -29.87
CA VAL A 118 -31.76 -15.50 -31.15
C VAL A 118 -32.06 -16.48 -32.31
N GLN A 119 -31.58 -17.72 -32.25
CA GLN A 119 -31.91 -18.73 -33.27
C GLN A 119 -33.39 -19.11 -33.27
N LYS A 120 -34.05 -19.19 -32.10
CA LYS A 120 -35.50 -19.46 -32.00
C LYS A 120 -36.33 -18.30 -32.55
N LEU A 121 -35.91 -17.06 -32.32
CA LEU A 121 -36.57 -15.87 -32.87
C LEU A 121 -36.36 -15.72 -34.39
N ARG A 122 -35.25 -16.22 -34.94
CA ARG A 122 -34.94 -16.19 -36.39
C ARG A 122 -35.67 -17.28 -37.20
N LYS A 123 -36.12 -18.36 -36.57
CA LYS A 123 -36.85 -19.47 -37.21
C LYS A 123 -38.38 -19.28 -37.22
N LYS A 124 -38.87 -18.13 -36.75
CA LYS A 124 -40.28 -17.74 -36.73
C LYS A 124 -40.48 -16.57 -37.69
#